data_AF-A0A958HV11-F1
#
_entry.id   AF-A0A958HV11-F1
#
_cell.length_a   1.000
_cell.length_b   1.000
_cell.length_c   1.000
_cell.angle_alpha   90.00
_cell.angle_beta   90.00
_cell.angle_gamma   90.00
#
_symmetry.space_group_name_H-M   'P 1'
#
loop_
_entity.id
_entity.type
_entity.pdbx_description
1 polymer ?
#
loop_
_entity_poly.entity_id
_entity_poly.type
_entity_poly.pdbx_seq_one_letter_code
_entity_poly.pdbx_strand_id
1 'polypeptide(L)'
;MSLTIAITGVNAVESPGPGVAVARSLMAQGGQDYRLIALGYDAIDPGLFDRELFRAGYLLPYPREGREALQQRLDEIRQRTPID
;
A
#
# COMPACT_ATOMS: atom_id res chain seq x y z
N MET A 1 16.43 11.41 5.29
CA MET A 1 15.33 10.79 6.05
C MET A 1 14.47 10.07 5.05
N SER A 2 14.04 8.83 5.31
CA SER A 2 13.26 8.03 4.35
C SER A 2 11.80 8.03 4.75
N LEU A 3 10.89 8.41 3.85
CA LEU A 3 9.43 8.38 4.08
C LEU A 3 8.87 6.98 3.83
N THR A 4 7.97 6.51 4.69
CA THR A 4 7.23 5.25 4.51
C THR A 4 5.81 5.55 4.02
N ILE A 5 5.56 5.27 2.74
CA ILE A 5 4.32 5.62 2.05
C ILE A 5 3.48 4.36 1.84
N ALA A 6 2.24 4.38 2.33
CA ALA A 6 1.27 3.32 2.09
C ALA A 6 0.40 3.62 0.87
N ILE A 7 0.24 2.64 -0.03
CA ILE A 7 -0.41 2.83 -1.33
C ILE A 7 -1.56 1.84 -1.49
N THR A 8 -2.76 2.36 -1.77
CA THR A 8 -3.95 1.57 -2.15
C THR A 8 -4.08 1.42 -3.67
N GLY A 9 -5.02 0.60 -4.14
CA GLY A 9 -5.25 0.43 -5.59
C GLY A 9 -4.13 -0.38 -6.23
N VAL A 10 -3.70 -1.44 -5.56
CA VAL A 10 -2.54 -2.27 -5.93
C VAL A 10 -2.93 -3.52 -6.73
N ASN A 11 -4.15 -3.54 -7.29
CA ASN A 11 -4.62 -4.57 -8.20
C ASN A 11 -3.95 -4.49 -9.60
N ALA A 12 -3.06 -3.51 -9.80
CA ALA A 12 -2.22 -3.33 -10.99
C ALA A 12 -2.99 -3.12 -12.30
N VAL A 13 -4.22 -2.58 -12.23
CA VAL A 13 -4.92 -2.04 -13.41
C VAL A 13 -4.73 -0.54 -13.47
N GLU A 14 -4.18 0.00 -14.57
CA GLU A 14 -3.89 1.43 -14.71
C GLU A 14 -5.08 2.36 -14.37
N SER A 15 -6.30 1.88 -14.58
CA SER A 15 -7.52 2.51 -14.09
C SER A 15 -8.57 1.42 -13.82
N PRO A 16 -9.25 1.41 -12.66
CA PRO A 16 -9.22 2.39 -11.56
C PRO A 16 -8.16 2.14 -10.47
N GLY A 17 -7.13 1.31 -10.69
CA GLY A 17 -6.14 0.90 -9.68
C GLY A 17 -4.69 1.33 -9.96
N PRO A 18 -4.41 2.64 -10.03
CA PRO A 18 -3.12 3.15 -10.47
C PRO A 18 -2.00 3.00 -9.43
N GLY A 19 -2.24 2.33 -8.29
CA GLY A 19 -1.31 2.31 -7.15
C GLY A 19 0.08 1.77 -7.51
N VAL A 20 0.15 0.74 -8.35
CA VAL A 20 1.43 0.19 -8.82
C VAL A 20 2.16 1.18 -9.74
N ALA A 21 1.44 1.87 -10.64
CA ALA A 21 2.04 2.89 -11.50
C ALA A 21 2.58 4.08 -10.68
N VAL A 22 1.82 4.55 -9.70
CA VAL A 22 2.25 5.60 -8.75
C VAL A 22 3.49 5.17 -7.98
N ALA A 23 3.51 3.94 -7.45
CA ALA A 23 4.66 3.39 -6.74
C ALA A 23 5.91 3.35 -7.64
N ARG A 24 5.78 2.92 -8.90
CA ARG A 24 6.88 2.95 -9.88
C ARG A 24 7.39 4.36 -10.13
N SER A 25 6.50 5.34 -10.30
CA SER A 25 6.90 6.74 -10.47
C SER A 25 7.64 7.30 -9.27
N LEU A 26 7.20 6.98 -8.04
CA LEU A 26 7.89 7.39 -6.81
C LEU A 26 9.30 6.78 -6.73
N MET A 27 9.43 5.48 -7.00
CA MET A 27 10.74 4.81 -6.99
C MET A 27 11.67 5.33 -8.09
N ALA A 28 11.13 5.67 -9.26
CA ALA A 28 11.93 6.23 -10.35
C ALA A 28 12.50 7.62 -10.01
N GLN A 29 11.82 8.41 -9.18
CA GLN A 29 12.25 9.76 -8.82
C GLN A 29 13.09 9.81 -7.54
N GLY A 30 12.65 9.15 -6.47
CA GLY A 30 13.31 9.23 -5.16
C GLY A 30 14.02 7.98 -4.69
N GLY A 31 13.90 6.85 -5.41
CA GLY A 31 14.64 5.62 -5.10
C GLY A 31 14.61 5.25 -3.62
N GLN A 32 15.77 5.33 -2.94
CA GLN A 32 15.93 4.94 -1.54
C GLN A 32 15.39 5.96 -0.52
N ASP A 33 14.96 7.14 -0.96
CA ASP A 33 14.31 8.13 -0.09
C ASP A 33 12.89 7.70 0.31
N TYR A 34 12.30 6.72 -0.38
CA TYR A 34 10.98 6.18 -0.08
C TYR A 34 11.02 4.70 0.29
N ARG A 35 10.12 4.30 1.19
CA ARG A 35 9.78 2.91 1.50
C ARG A 35 8.31 2.75 1.21
N LEU A 36 7.96 1.85 0.29
CA LEU A 36 6.57 1.67 -0.10
C LEU A 36 5.99 0.42 0.56
N ILE A 37 4.73 0.51 0.99
CA ILE A 37 3.91 -0.64 1.39
C ILE A 37 2.61 -0.67 0.60
N ALA A 38 2.15 -1.88 0.27
CA ALA A 38 0.93 -2.10 -0.48
C ALA A 38 -0.26 -2.32 0.46
N LEU A 39 -1.39 -1.69 0.14
CA LEU A 39 -2.68 -1.87 0.80
C LEU A 39 -3.70 -2.38 -0.22
N GLY A 40 -4.11 -3.63 -0.08
CA GLY A 40 -5.06 -4.30 -0.98
C GLY A 40 -6.38 -4.58 -0.29
N TYR A 41 -7.45 -4.72 -1.07
CA TYR A 41 -8.74 -5.22 -0.54
C TYR A 41 -8.90 -6.71 -0.80
N ASP A 42 -8.30 -7.21 -1.88
CA ASP A 42 -8.33 -8.63 -2.21
C ASP A 42 -6.95 -9.26 -2.03
N ALA A 43 -6.91 -10.49 -1.54
CA ALA A 43 -5.66 -11.24 -1.37
C ALA A 43 -4.98 -11.53 -2.71
N ILE A 44 -5.70 -11.42 -3.83
CA ILE A 44 -5.15 -11.61 -5.17
C ILE A 44 -4.61 -10.33 -5.82
N ASP A 45 -4.72 -9.17 -5.15
CA ASP A 45 -4.20 -7.91 -5.69
C ASP A 45 -2.67 -8.03 -5.93
N PRO A 46 -2.17 -7.94 -7.19
CA PRO A 46 -0.79 -8.30 -7.52
C PRO A 46 0.27 -7.51 -6.74
N GLY A 47 0.03 -6.23 -6.46
CA GLY A 47 0.98 -5.40 -5.71
C GLY A 47 1.19 -5.84 -4.25
N LEU A 48 0.34 -6.70 -3.68
CA LEU A 48 0.61 -7.34 -2.38
C LEU A 48 1.80 -8.31 -2.42
N PHE A 49 2.13 -8.82 -3.61
CA PHE A 49 3.19 -9.80 -3.86
C PHE A 49 4.43 -9.20 -4.52
N ASP A 50 4.36 -7.97 -5.04
CA ASP A 50 5.49 -7.28 -5.68
C ASP A 50 6.51 -6.81 -4.63
N ARG A 51 7.47 -7.68 -4.31
CA ARG A 51 8.54 -7.44 -3.32
C ARG A 51 9.66 -6.56 -3.82
N GLU A 52 9.75 -6.34 -5.12
CA GLU A 52 10.71 -5.39 -5.69
C GLU A 52 10.24 -3.95 -5.45
N LEU A 53 8.92 -3.74 -5.50
CA LEU A 53 8.31 -2.43 -5.33
C LEU A 53 7.86 -2.15 -3.89
N PHE A 54 7.30 -3.14 -3.19
CA PHE A 54 6.72 -2.98 -1.87
C PHE A 54 7.40 -3.87 -0.83
N ARG A 55 7.87 -3.25 0.25
CA ARG A 55 8.53 -3.95 1.37
C ARG A 55 7.55 -4.81 2.18
N ALA A 56 6.28 -4.41 2.22
CA ALA A 56 5.22 -5.12 2.92
C ALA A 56 3.89 -4.94 2.18
N GLY A 57 2.97 -5.89 2.40
CA GLY A 57 1.61 -5.83 1.88
C GLY A 57 0.62 -6.16 2.99
N TYR A 58 -0.49 -5.42 3.06
CA TYR A 58 -1.54 -5.62 4.05
C TYR A 58 -2.92 -5.58 3.39
N LEU A 59 -3.81 -6.44 3.89
CA LEU A 59 -5.22 -6.35 3.56
C LEU A 59 -5.92 -5.28 4.39
N LEU A 60 -6.75 -4.50 3.72
CA LEU A 60 -7.74 -3.62 4.30
C LEU A 60 -9.10 -4.31 4.40
N PRO A 61 -9.95 -3.95 5.38
CA PRO A 61 -11.33 -4.38 5.40
C PRO A 61 -12.06 -3.81 4.19
N TYR A 62 -13.08 -4.50 3.68
CA TYR A 62 -13.89 -3.95 2.59
C TYR A 62 -14.64 -2.70 3.06
N PRO A 63 -14.92 -1.71 2.18
CA PRO A 63 -15.60 -0.47 2.58
C PRO A 63 -16.94 -0.67 3.31
N ARG A 64 -17.63 -1.78 3.03
CA ARG A 64 -18.89 -2.17 3.69
C ARG A 64 -18.75 -2.42 5.20
N GLU A 65 -17.55 -2.71 5.69
CA GLU A 65 -17.26 -2.98 7.10
C GLU A 65 -17.20 -1.69 7.94
N GLY A 66 -17.21 -0.53 7.28
CA GLY A 66 -17.32 0.77 7.95
C GLY A 66 -15.98 1.40 8.32
N ARG A 67 -16.07 2.63 8.82
CA ARG A 67 -14.91 3.48 9.12
C ARG A 67 -14.11 2.95 10.30
N GLU A 68 -14.79 2.43 11.31
CA GLU A 68 -14.16 1.94 12.55
C GLU A 68 -13.24 0.75 12.25
N ALA A 69 -13.70 -0.19 11.41
CA ALA A 69 -12.88 -1.31 10.95
C ALA A 69 -11.63 -0.85 10.21
N LEU A 70 -11.77 0.13 9.30
CA LEU A 70 -10.64 0.71 8.58
C LEU A 70 -9.66 1.40 9.53
N GLN A 71 -10.15 2.22 10.47
CA GLN A 71 -9.33 2.93 11.44
C GLN A 71 -8.51 1.96 12.29
N GLN A 72 -9.18 0.95 12.87
CA GLN A 72 -8.52 -0.09 13.66
C GLN A 72 -7.45 -0.81 12.84
N ARG A 73 -7.76 -1.14 11.58
CA ARG A 73 -6.81 -1.83 10.71
C ARG A 73 -5.58 -0.97 10.40
N LEU A 74 -5.77 0.32 10.13
CA LEU A 74 -4.66 1.25 9.90
C LEU A 74 -3.79 1.41 11.14
N ASP A 75 -4.38 1.42 12.34
CA ASP A 75 -3.63 1.46 13.59
C ASP A 75 -2.77 0.20 13.79
N GLU A 76 -3.32 -0.99 13.53
CA GLU A 76 -2.55 -2.25 13.56
C GLU A 76 -1.38 -2.25 12.58
N ILE A 77 -1.62 -1.77 11.35
CA ILE A 77 -0.58 -1.67 10.32
C ILE A 77 0.50 -0.71 10.77
N ARG A 78 0.14 0.49 11.23
CA ARG A 78 1.08 1.51 11.70
C ARG A 78 1.93 1.03 12.88
N GLN A 79 1.36 0.24 13.79
CA GLN A 79 2.11 -0.37 14.89
C GLN A 79 3.16 -1.39 14.41
N ARG A 80 2.86 -2.15 13.34
CA ARG A 80 3.77 -3.15 12.77
C ARG A 80 4.77 -2.55 11.78
N THR A 81 4.36 -1.55 11.03
CA THR A 81 5.14 -0.83 10.03
C THR A 81 4.72 0.64 10.09
N PRO A 82 5.51 1.49 10.77
CA PRO A 82 5.22 2.91 10.86
C PRO A 82 5.10 3.51 9.46
N ILE A 83 3.94 4.13 9.20
CA ILE A 83 3.63 4.86 7.98
C ILE A 83 3.65 6.36 8.29
N ASP A 84 4.14 7.17 7.36
CA ASP A 84 4.22 8.63 7.44
C ASP A 84 3.03 9.32 6.77
#